data_AF-A0AA48RDZ6-F1
#
_entry.id   AF-A0AA48RDZ6-F1
#
_cell.length_a   1.000
_cell.length_b   1.000
_cell.length_c   1.000
_cell.angle_alpha   90.00
_cell.angle_beta   90.00
_cell.angle_gamma   90.00
#
_symmetry.space_group_name_H-M   'P 1'
#
loop_
_entity.id
_entity.type
_entity.pdbx_description
1 polymer ?
#
loop_
_entity_poly.entity_id
_entity_poly.type
_entity_poly.pdbx_seq_one_letter_code
_entity_poly.pdbx_strand_id
1 'polypeptide(L)'
;MKPRILVLGIGNILWGDEGFGVRAVEAFHRRFVAPENVTVLDGGTQGLYLVHFVEDCDRLLVFDAIDYGLTPGALKIVRDDDVPKFTGSKKMSLHQTGFQEVLSAADLLGRYPEKLALIGCQPLDLENWGGPLTEPVRASIEPALNAAESVLAEWGVTLSARAENEPYAALLANDIDHMSYETRV
;
A
#
# COMPACT_ATOMS: atom_id res chain seq x y z
N MET A 1 14.32 -21.62 1.99
CA MET A 1 12.94 -21.48 1.49
C MET A 1 12.82 -20.16 0.76
N LYS A 2 11.82 -19.97 -0.12
CA LYS A 2 11.55 -18.63 -0.69
C LYS A 2 11.03 -17.71 0.44
N PRO A 3 11.42 -16.43 0.48
CA PRO A 3 10.96 -15.50 1.51
C PRO A 3 9.44 -15.28 1.39
N ARG A 4 8.76 -15.18 2.53
CA ARG A 4 7.36 -14.75 2.64
C ARG A 4 7.29 -13.24 2.42
N ILE A 5 6.46 -12.80 1.49
CA ILE A 5 6.37 -11.40 1.08
C ILE A 5 4.95 -10.91 1.28
N LEU A 6 4.80 -9.74 1.88
CA LEU A 6 3.54 -9.04 2.01
C LEU A 6 3.54 -7.79 1.13
N VAL A 7 2.55 -7.66 0.25
CA VAL A 7 2.23 -6.45 -0.49
C VAL A 7 0.99 -5.84 0.15
N LEU A 8 1.14 -4.68 0.77
CA LEU A 8 0.15 -4.06 1.65
C LEU A 8 -0.27 -2.69 1.11
N GLY A 9 -1.58 -2.47 0.95
CA GLY A 9 -2.12 -1.13 0.74
C GLY A 9 -2.65 -0.54 2.05
N ILE A 10 -2.24 0.68 2.37
CA ILE A 10 -2.71 1.41 3.55
C ILE A 10 -3.39 2.68 3.09
N GLY A 11 -4.46 3.07 3.78
CA GLY A 11 -5.15 4.31 3.48
C GLY A 11 -6.63 4.25 3.78
N ASN A 12 -7.28 5.38 3.56
CA ASN A 12 -8.71 5.55 3.78
C ASN A 12 -9.39 5.98 2.47
N ILE A 13 -10.08 5.03 1.83
CA ILE A 13 -10.82 5.26 0.58
C ILE A 13 -11.95 6.30 0.73
N LEU A 14 -12.32 6.67 1.96
CA LEU A 14 -13.34 7.68 2.22
C LEU A 14 -12.79 9.11 2.19
N TRP A 15 -11.46 9.31 2.15
CA TRP A 15 -10.80 10.62 2.28
C TRP A 15 -9.93 10.98 1.06
N GLY A 16 -10.52 11.04 -0.13
CA GLY A 16 -9.83 11.52 -1.34
C GLY A 16 -8.52 10.78 -1.59
N ASP A 17 -7.41 11.51 -1.65
CA ASP A 17 -6.10 10.92 -1.95
C ASP A 17 -5.55 10.01 -0.84
N GLU A 18 -6.10 10.03 0.38
CA GLU A 18 -5.76 9.00 1.39
C GLU A 18 -6.13 7.59 0.93
N GLY A 19 -7.01 7.45 -0.06
CA GLY A 19 -7.35 6.15 -0.64
C GLY A 19 -6.24 5.53 -1.51
N PHE A 20 -5.15 6.25 -1.79
CA PHE A 20 -4.16 5.82 -2.78
C PHE A 20 -3.60 4.41 -2.51
N GLY A 21 -3.15 4.12 -1.29
CA GLY A 21 -2.49 2.85 -1.02
C GLY A 21 -3.43 1.65 -1.18
N VAL A 22 -4.69 1.81 -0.77
CA VAL A 22 -5.75 0.82 -1.01
C VAL A 22 -6.00 0.63 -2.51
N ARG A 23 -6.20 1.72 -3.26
CA ARG A 23 -6.44 1.64 -4.72
C ARG A 23 -5.25 1.07 -5.49
N ALA A 24 -4.03 1.35 -5.05
CA ALA A 24 -2.82 0.78 -5.63
C ALA A 24 -2.74 -0.73 -5.39
N VAL A 25 -2.99 -1.21 -4.16
CA VAL A 25 -2.93 -2.66 -3.89
C VAL A 25 -4.06 -3.44 -4.58
N GLU A 26 -5.26 -2.86 -4.69
CA GLU A 26 -6.35 -3.43 -5.46
C GLU A 26 -6.00 -3.53 -6.95
N ALA A 27 -5.43 -2.46 -7.53
CA ALA A 27 -4.97 -2.46 -8.91
C ALA A 27 -3.85 -3.48 -9.13
N PHE A 28 -2.92 -3.59 -8.19
CA PHE A 28 -1.86 -4.60 -8.22
C PHE A 28 -2.43 -6.01 -8.23
N HIS A 29 -3.38 -6.32 -7.33
CA HIS A 29 -4.03 -7.63 -7.25
C HIS A 29 -4.81 -8.01 -8.51
N ARG A 30 -5.49 -7.02 -9.10
CA ARG A 30 -6.20 -7.18 -10.37
C ARG A 30 -5.23 -7.48 -11.51
N ARG A 31 -4.11 -6.76 -11.58
CA ARG A 31 -3.16 -6.85 -12.71
C ARG A 31 -2.29 -8.11 -12.66
N PHE A 32 -1.90 -8.57 -11.48
CA PHE A 32 -0.90 -9.61 -11.34
C PHE A 32 -1.43 -10.86 -10.66
N VAL A 33 -0.93 -12.01 -11.11
CA VAL A 33 -1.04 -13.28 -10.38
C VAL A 33 0.15 -13.34 -9.42
N ALA A 34 -0.13 -13.19 -8.13
CA ALA A 34 0.88 -13.29 -7.07
C ALA A 34 1.32 -14.75 -6.89
N PRO A 35 2.63 -15.05 -6.86
CA PRO A 35 3.13 -16.38 -6.51
C PRO A 35 2.76 -16.79 -5.08
N GLU A 36 2.82 -18.09 -4.76
CA GLU A 36 2.42 -18.63 -3.46
C GLU A 36 3.11 -17.98 -2.25
N ASN A 37 4.34 -17.49 -2.41
CA ASN A 37 5.09 -16.83 -1.34
C ASN A 37 4.78 -15.33 -1.20
N VAL A 38 3.84 -14.79 -1.98
CA VAL A 38 3.44 -13.38 -1.97
C VAL A 38 1.98 -13.28 -1.54
N THR A 39 1.75 -12.64 -0.39
CA THR A 39 0.42 -12.26 0.09
C THR A 39 0.13 -10.83 -0.33
N VAL A 40 -1.06 -10.58 -0.87
CA VAL A 40 -1.55 -9.24 -1.22
C VAL A 40 -2.69 -8.90 -0.28
N LEU A 41 -2.61 -7.77 0.41
CA LEU A 41 -3.53 -7.39 1.46
C LEU A 41 -3.93 -5.92 1.33
N ASP A 42 -5.24 -5.68 1.39
CA ASP A 42 -5.78 -4.37 1.73
C ASP A 42 -5.78 -4.22 3.26
N GLY A 43 -4.91 -3.35 3.77
CA GLY A 43 -4.80 -3.07 5.19
C GLY A 43 -5.68 -1.90 5.65
N GLY A 44 -6.24 -1.13 4.73
CA GLY A 44 -7.02 0.08 5.00
C GLY A 44 -6.45 0.90 6.14
N THR A 45 -7.24 1.04 7.20
CA THR A 45 -6.92 1.79 8.43
C THR A 45 -6.79 0.89 9.65
N GLN A 46 -6.45 -0.40 9.49
CA GLN A 46 -6.57 -1.40 10.56
C GLN A 46 -5.54 -1.30 11.70
N GLY A 47 -4.49 -0.47 11.58
CA GLY A 47 -3.53 -0.22 12.65
C GLY A 47 -2.94 -1.52 13.22
N LEU A 48 -2.93 -1.66 14.56
CA LEU A 48 -2.30 -2.79 15.27
C LEU A 48 -2.80 -4.19 14.87
N TYR A 49 -3.97 -4.33 14.24
CA TYR A 49 -4.40 -5.63 13.69
C TYR A 49 -3.45 -6.14 12.59
N LEU A 50 -2.69 -5.24 11.95
CA LEU A 50 -1.72 -5.58 10.92
C LEU A 50 -0.41 -6.18 11.47
N VAL A 51 -0.17 -6.13 12.79
CA VAL A 51 1.09 -6.61 13.41
C VAL A 51 1.35 -8.06 13.04
N HIS A 52 0.37 -8.94 13.20
CA HIS A 52 0.52 -10.37 12.86
C HIS A 52 0.98 -10.58 11.41
N PHE A 53 0.43 -9.83 10.45
CA PHE A 53 0.81 -9.95 9.05
C PHE A 53 2.24 -9.49 8.80
N VAL A 54 2.67 -8.42 9.47
CA VAL A 54 4.04 -7.92 9.38
C VAL A 54 5.04 -8.89 10.01
N GLU A 55 4.72 -9.45 11.18
CA GLU A 55 5.54 -10.47 11.84
C GLU A 55 5.68 -11.76 11.00
N ASP A 56 4.66 -12.07 10.20
CA ASP A 56 4.62 -13.25 9.34
C ASP A 56 5.17 -13.02 7.93
N CYS A 57 5.81 -11.88 7.65
CA CYS A 57 6.50 -11.66 6.40
C CYS A 57 8.00 -11.46 6.62
N ASP A 58 8.80 -12.01 5.71
CA ASP A 58 10.24 -11.77 5.69
C ASP A 58 10.52 -10.45 4.94
N ARG A 59 9.62 -10.04 4.02
CA ARG A 59 9.71 -8.77 3.28
C ARG A 59 8.37 -8.09 3.12
N LEU A 60 8.38 -6.76 3.24
CA LEU A 60 7.18 -5.94 3.26
C LEU A 60 7.24 -4.83 2.21
N LEU A 61 6.32 -4.85 1.25
CA LEU A 61 6.09 -3.76 0.30
C LEU A 61 4.79 -3.04 0.66
N VAL A 62 4.84 -1.73 0.80
CA VAL A 62 3.69 -0.91 1.23
C VAL A 62 3.38 0.17 0.20
N PHE A 63 2.10 0.39 -0.09
CA PHE A 63 1.59 1.57 -0.77
C PHE A 63 0.87 2.49 0.22
N ASP A 64 1.15 3.79 0.16
CA ASP A 64 0.52 4.79 1.03
C ASP A 64 0.52 6.19 0.37
N ALA A 65 -0.43 7.05 0.75
CA ALA A 65 -0.40 8.48 0.40
C ALA A 65 0.40 9.22 1.47
N ILE A 66 1.46 9.94 1.09
CA ILE A 66 2.36 10.60 2.04
C ILE A 66 2.69 12.01 1.56
N ASP A 67 2.47 13.00 2.42
CA ASP A 67 2.85 14.37 2.14
C ASP A 67 4.36 14.58 2.32
N TYR A 68 5.07 14.57 1.19
CA TYR A 68 6.48 14.84 1.10
C TYR A 68 6.80 16.31 0.81
N GLY A 69 5.80 17.15 0.54
CA GLY A 69 5.96 18.49 -0.01
C GLY A 69 6.44 18.50 -1.47
N LEU A 70 6.13 17.45 -2.23
CA LEU A 70 6.46 17.32 -3.66
C LEU A 70 5.28 17.77 -4.54
N THR A 71 5.42 17.64 -5.86
CA THR A 71 4.31 17.81 -6.80
C THR A 71 3.27 16.69 -6.62
N PRO A 72 1.96 16.98 -6.57
CA PRO A 72 0.92 15.96 -6.48
C PRO A 72 1.06 14.86 -7.55
N GLY A 73 0.84 13.60 -7.15
CA GLY A 73 1.05 12.42 -7.99
C GLY A 73 2.51 11.94 -8.06
N ALA A 74 3.48 12.72 -7.56
CA ALA A 74 4.87 12.28 -7.53
C ALA A 74 5.04 11.08 -6.59
N LEU A 75 5.71 10.04 -7.08
CA LEU A 75 6.04 8.86 -6.31
C LEU A 75 7.41 8.99 -5.65
N LYS A 76 7.52 8.50 -4.43
CA LYS A 76 8.78 8.34 -3.71
C LYS A 76 8.86 6.95 -3.12
N ILE A 77 9.96 6.26 -3.41
CA ILE A 77 10.27 4.96 -2.83
C ILE A 77 11.23 5.18 -1.66
N VAL A 78 10.84 4.68 -0.49
CA VAL A 78 11.66 4.70 0.73
C VAL A 78 11.91 3.24 1.13
N ARG A 79 13.12 2.91 1.60
CA ARG A 79 13.52 1.52 1.88
C ARG A 79 14.12 1.38 3.27
N ASP A 80 13.90 0.21 3.88
CA ASP A 80 14.56 -0.25 5.10
C ASP A 80 14.61 0.85 6.18
N ASP A 81 15.81 1.23 6.65
CA ASP A 81 16.01 2.20 7.73
C ASP A 81 15.57 3.64 7.39
N ASP A 82 15.36 3.96 6.12
CA ASP A 82 14.83 5.27 5.71
C ASP A 82 13.31 5.37 5.96
N VAL A 83 12.62 4.23 6.18
CA VAL A 83 11.20 4.25 6.53
C VAL A 83 11.03 4.62 8.00
N PRO A 84 10.36 5.75 8.30
CA PRO A 84 10.31 6.27 9.66
C PRO A 84 9.58 5.30 10.59
N LYS A 85 10.30 4.73 11.56
CA LYS A 85 9.73 3.84 12.60
C LYS A 85 9.01 4.61 13.71
N PHE A 86 9.35 5.90 13.91
CA PHE A 86 8.81 6.75 14.97
C PHE A 86 8.23 8.06 14.42
N THR A 87 7.20 8.57 15.09
CA THR A 87 6.50 9.83 14.83
C THR A 87 7.39 11.05 15.18
N GLY A 88 8.44 11.26 14.40
CA GLY A 88 9.35 12.38 14.55
C GLY A 88 9.23 13.37 13.40
N SER A 89 8.39 14.39 13.55
CA SER A 89 8.58 15.74 12.95
C SER A 89 7.89 16.14 11.63
N LYS A 90 6.91 15.41 11.08
CA LYS A 90 6.06 15.96 10.00
C LYS A 90 4.58 15.70 10.29
N LYS A 91 3.71 16.62 9.87
CA LYS A 91 2.25 16.43 9.94
C LYS A 91 1.94 15.15 9.18
N MET A 92 1.61 14.09 9.93
CA MET A 92 1.24 12.79 9.41
C MET A 92 -0.22 12.57 9.75
N SER A 93 -0.98 11.90 8.89
CA SER A 93 -2.36 11.57 9.18
C SER A 93 -2.43 10.56 10.34
N LEU A 94 -3.58 10.51 11.02
CA LEU A 94 -3.82 9.59 12.15
C LEU A 94 -3.56 8.12 11.77
N HIS A 95 -3.82 7.75 10.52
CA HIS A 95 -3.63 6.39 10.00
C HIS A 95 -2.16 6.06 9.74
N GLN A 96 -1.36 7.04 9.30
CA GLN A 96 0.09 6.88 9.18
C GLN A 96 0.76 6.64 10.53
N THR A 97 0.23 7.26 11.60
CA THR A 97 0.67 6.98 12.97
C THR A 97 0.36 5.52 13.36
N GLY A 98 -0.81 5.02 13.00
CA GLY A 98 -1.21 3.63 13.25
C GLY A 98 -0.30 2.58 12.59
N PHE A 99 0.20 2.81 11.37
CA PHE A 99 1.12 1.87 10.74
C PHE A 99 2.55 1.93 11.30
N GLN A 100 3.01 3.10 11.73
CA GLN A 100 4.30 3.21 12.43
C GLN A 100 4.30 2.44 13.76
N GLU A 101 3.18 2.45 14.48
CA GLU A 101 2.99 1.63 15.68
C GLU A 101 3.07 0.13 15.36
N VAL A 102 2.53 -0.31 14.21
CA VAL A 102 2.65 -1.69 13.73
C VAL A 102 4.10 -2.08 13.51
N LEU A 103 4.87 -1.26 12.79
CA LEU A 103 6.29 -1.49 12.53
C LEU A 103 7.10 -1.50 13.83
N SER A 104 6.81 -0.58 14.75
CA SER A 104 7.45 -0.51 16.06
C SER A 104 7.17 -1.75 16.91
N ALA A 105 5.92 -2.24 16.91
CA ALA A 105 5.55 -3.44 17.65
C ALA A 105 6.27 -4.68 17.10
N ALA A 106 6.32 -4.85 15.78
CA ALA A 106 7.07 -5.94 15.15
C ALA A 106 8.58 -5.88 15.47
N ASP A 107 9.18 -4.68 15.50
CA ASP A 107 10.58 -4.47 15.89
C ASP A 107 10.83 -4.86 17.36
N LEU A 108 9.97 -4.40 18.28
CA LEU A 108 10.04 -4.75 19.71
C LEU A 108 9.89 -6.25 19.97
N LEU A 109 9.14 -6.96 19.12
CA LEU A 109 8.94 -8.41 19.20
C LEU A 109 10.04 -9.21 18.49
N GLY A 110 11.03 -8.52 17.89
CA GLY A 110 12.15 -9.14 17.17
C GLY A 110 11.74 -9.83 15.87
N ARG A 111 10.61 -9.40 15.28
CA ARG A 111 10.01 -9.95 14.05
C ARG A 111 9.84 -8.87 12.98
N TYR A 112 10.75 -7.92 12.94
CA TYR A 112 10.76 -6.90 11.88
C TYR A 112 11.11 -7.55 10.53
N PRO A 113 10.47 -7.15 9.41
CA PRO A 113 10.80 -7.67 8.08
C PRO A 113 12.28 -7.42 7.73
N GLU A 114 12.94 -8.41 7.15
CA GLU A 114 14.35 -8.28 6.70
C GLU A 114 14.53 -7.25 5.60
N LYS A 115 13.47 -7.04 4.81
CA LYS A 115 13.38 -6.01 3.77
C LYS A 115 12.07 -5.28 3.83
N LEU A 116 12.13 -3.96 3.68
CA LEU A 116 10.97 -3.12 3.62
C LEU A 116 11.09 -2.09 2.51
N ALA A 117 10.02 -1.91 1.74
CA ALA A 117 9.90 -0.84 0.75
C ALA A 117 8.54 -0.16 0.88
N LEU A 118 8.53 1.16 0.83
CA LEU A 118 7.35 2.00 0.89
C LEU A 118 7.28 2.83 -0.38
N ILE A 119 6.25 2.60 -1.20
CA ILE A 119 5.93 3.38 -2.38
C ILE A 119 4.88 4.41 -1.96
N GLY A 120 5.36 5.61 -1.62
CA GLY A 120 4.52 6.73 -1.22
C GLY A 120 4.14 7.62 -2.40
N CYS A 121 2.88 7.99 -2.50
CA CYS A 121 2.41 9.00 -3.47
C CYS A 121 2.17 10.34 -2.76
N GLN A 122 2.67 11.44 -3.34
CA GLN A 122 2.31 12.79 -2.90
C GLN A 122 0.83 13.06 -3.21
N PRO A 123 0.00 13.38 -2.21
CA PRO A 123 -1.39 13.76 -2.41
C PRO A 123 -1.53 15.20 -2.93
N LEU A 124 -2.63 15.48 -3.62
CA LEU A 124 -3.15 16.83 -3.85
C LEU A 124 -4.09 17.25 -2.71
N ASP A 125 -4.98 16.36 -2.28
CA ASP A 125 -6.02 16.63 -1.28
C ASP A 125 -6.28 15.41 -0.39
N LEU A 126 -5.95 15.54 0.90
CA LEU A 126 -6.15 14.51 1.94
C LEU A 126 -7.43 14.73 2.75
N GLU A 127 -8.16 15.83 2.55
CA GLU A 127 -9.27 16.24 3.40
C GLU A 127 -10.63 16.12 2.70
N ASN A 128 -10.66 15.63 1.46
CA ASN A 128 -11.89 15.50 0.67
C ASN A 128 -12.76 14.30 1.09
N TRP A 129 -13.67 14.53 2.03
CA TRP A 129 -14.61 13.54 2.53
C TRP A 129 -15.57 13.02 1.45
N GLY A 130 -15.56 11.71 1.23
CA GLY A 130 -16.37 11.02 0.23
C GLY A 130 -15.92 11.25 -1.21
N GLY A 131 -14.85 12.03 -1.42
CA GLY A 131 -14.29 12.29 -2.73
C GLY A 131 -13.43 11.14 -3.23
N PRO A 132 -13.34 10.94 -4.56
CA PRO A 132 -12.45 9.95 -5.14
C PRO A 132 -11.01 10.47 -5.19
N LEU A 133 -10.06 9.61 -5.59
CA LEU A 133 -8.69 10.06 -5.89
C LEU A 133 -8.70 11.22 -6.89
N THR A 134 -7.92 12.25 -6.59
CA THR A 134 -7.67 13.34 -7.52
C THR A 134 -6.94 12.82 -8.75
N GLU A 135 -7.11 13.49 -9.89
CA GLU A 135 -6.52 13.05 -11.16
C GLU A 135 -5.00 12.79 -11.11
N PRO A 136 -4.14 13.66 -10.51
CA PRO A 136 -2.71 13.38 -10.47
C PRO A 136 -2.36 12.13 -9.64
N VAL A 137 -3.10 11.84 -8.57
CA VAL A 137 -2.89 10.65 -7.73
C VAL A 137 -3.46 9.40 -8.39
N ARG A 138 -4.61 9.51 -9.05
CA ARG A 138 -5.16 8.41 -9.86
C ARG A 138 -4.22 8.01 -10.98
N ALA A 139 -3.63 8.98 -11.68
CA ALA A 139 -2.68 8.76 -12.75
C ALA A 139 -1.35 8.12 -12.27
N SER A 140 -1.04 8.20 -10.98
CA SER A 140 0.19 7.62 -10.41
C SER A 140 0.07 6.13 -10.07
N ILE A 141 -1.14 5.54 -10.12
CA ILE A 141 -1.37 4.11 -9.84
C ILE A 141 -0.52 3.23 -10.76
N GLU A 142 -0.60 3.42 -12.08
CA GLU A 142 0.17 2.62 -13.04
C GLU A 142 1.69 2.73 -12.82
N PRO A 143 2.27 3.94 -12.68
CA PRO A 143 3.66 4.10 -12.24
C PRO A 143 3.99 3.40 -10.92
N ALA A 144 3.09 3.39 -9.94
CA ALA A 144 3.30 2.74 -8.65
C ALA A 144 3.34 1.21 -8.77
N LEU A 145 2.50 0.63 -9.63
CA LEU A 145 2.51 -0.80 -9.94
C LEU A 145 3.82 -1.22 -10.61
N ASN A 146 4.35 -0.42 -11.55
CA ASN A 146 5.64 -0.69 -12.18
C ASN A 146 6.81 -0.60 -11.17
N ALA A 147 6.74 0.34 -10.23
CA ALA A 147 7.70 0.45 -9.14
C ALA A 147 7.63 -0.77 -8.22
N ALA A 148 6.43 -1.25 -7.89
CA ALA A 148 6.22 -2.46 -7.10
C ALA A 148 6.76 -3.71 -7.79
N GLU A 149 6.49 -3.89 -9.08
CA GLU A 149 7.05 -4.98 -9.88
C GLU A 149 8.58 -4.95 -9.88
N SER A 150 9.18 -3.77 -10.00
CA SER A 150 10.64 -3.59 -9.93
C SER A 150 11.21 -4.01 -8.57
N VAL A 151 10.60 -3.55 -7.47
CA VAL A 151 11.01 -3.93 -6.10
C VAL A 151 10.86 -5.45 -5.89
N LEU A 152 9.76 -6.04 -6.35
CA LEU A 152 9.54 -7.47 -6.23
C LEU A 152 10.53 -8.27 -7.08
N ALA A 153 10.90 -7.78 -8.26
CA ALA A 153 11.95 -8.38 -9.09
C ALA A 153 13.33 -8.31 -8.41
N GLU A 154 13.69 -7.19 -7.78
CA GLU A 154 14.89 -7.07 -6.93
C GLU A 154 14.88 -8.10 -5.78
N TRP A 155 13.70 -8.45 -5.29
CA TRP A 155 13.48 -9.48 -4.28
C TRP A 155 13.43 -10.90 -4.85
N GLY A 156 13.62 -11.09 -6.16
CA GLY A 156 13.60 -12.40 -6.82
C GLY A 156 12.19 -12.96 -7.03
N VAL A 157 11.17 -12.11 -7.03
CA VAL A 157 9.79 -12.45 -7.41
C VAL A 157 9.57 -12.03 -8.85
N THR A 158 9.09 -12.97 -9.67
CA THR A 158 8.59 -12.66 -11.01
C THR A 158 7.08 -12.69 -10.98
N LEU A 159 6.46 -11.55 -11.26
CA LEU A 159 5.02 -11.45 -11.41
C LEU A 159 4.60 -11.92 -12.81
N SER A 160 3.42 -12.51 -12.90
CA SER A 160 2.77 -12.77 -14.19
C SER A 160 1.56 -11.87 -14.31
N ALA A 161 1.37 -11.25 -15.47
CA ALA A 161 0.15 -10.52 -15.75
C ALA A 161 -1.03 -11.50 -15.73
N ARG A 162 -2.12 -11.10 -15.06
CA ARG A 162 -3.38 -11.84 -15.06
C ARG A 162 -4.02 -11.73 -16.44
N ALA A 163 -4.62 -12.82 -16.92
CA ALA A 163 -5.26 -12.81 -18.23
C ALA A 163 -6.49 -11.89 -18.25
N GLU A 164 -6.78 -11.31 -19.41
CA GLU A 164 -7.97 -10.47 -19.61
C GLU A 164 -9.23 -11.32 -19.36
N ASN A 165 -10.04 -10.92 -18.36
CA ASN A 165 -11.23 -11.63 -17.85
C ASN A 165 -11.00 -12.83 -16.92
N GLU A 166 -9.78 -13.07 -16.45
CA GLU A 166 -9.58 -14.05 -15.39
C GLU A 166 -10.19 -13.54 -14.07
N PRO A 167 -11.12 -14.28 -13.44
CA PRO A 167 -11.77 -13.83 -12.22
C PRO A 167 -10.78 -13.79 -11.06
N TYR A 168 -10.88 -12.77 -10.21
CA TYR A 168 -10.14 -12.66 -8.97
C TYR A 168 -11.09 -12.29 -7.83
N ALA A 169 -10.79 -12.75 -6.63
CA ALA A 169 -11.55 -12.35 -5.44
C ALA A 169 -11.15 -10.93 -5.04
N ALA A 170 -12.12 -10.07 -4.75
CA ALA A 170 -11.83 -8.75 -4.17
C ALA A 170 -11.09 -8.91 -2.84
N LEU A 171 -10.14 -8.00 -2.57
CA LEU A 171 -9.37 -8.02 -1.32
C LEU A 171 -10.25 -7.67 -0.10
N LEU A 172 -11.29 -6.86 -0.31
CA LEU A 172 -12.35 -6.62 0.65
C LEU A 172 -13.60 -7.41 0.28
N ALA A 173 -14.24 -8.00 1.29
CA ALA A 173 -15.49 -8.74 1.12
C ALA A 173 -16.74 -7.83 1.01
N ASN A 174 -16.59 -6.51 1.15
CA ASN A 174 -17.70 -5.54 1.16
C ASN A 174 -17.74 -4.75 -0.16
N ASP A 175 -18.95 -4.42 -0.65
CA ASP A 175 -19.24 -3.75 -1.94
C ASP A 175 -18.78 -2.26 -2.02
N ILE A 176 -17.69 -1.87 -1.37
CA ILE A 176 -17.09 -0.53 -1.46
C ILE A 176 -15.99 -0.52 -2.55
N ASP A 177 -16.25 -1.21 -3.66
CA ASP A 177 -15.35 -1.21 -4.80
C ASP A 177 -15.44 0.11 -5.58
N HIS A 178 -14.45 0.33 -6.47
CA HIS A 178 -14.36 1.53 -7.30
C HIS A 178 -15.65 1.78 -8.09
N MET A 179 -16.24 0.71 -8.65
CA MET A 179 -17.44 0.79 -9.48
C MET A 179 -18.68 1.17 -8.67
N SER A 180 -18.80 0.71 -7.42
CA SER A 180 -20.02 0.85 -6.62
C SER A 180 -20.04 2.13 -5.78
N TYR A 181 -18.88 2.66 -5.39
CA TYR A 181 -18.77 3.82 -4.50
C TYR A 181 -18.28 5.10 -5.20
N GLU A 182 -17.22 5.03 -6.00
CA GLU A 182 -16.55 6.24 -6.53
C GLU A 182 -17.15 6.77 -7.84
N THR A 183 -18.04 6.01 -8.50
CA THR A 183 -18.71 6.44 -9.74
C THR A 183 -20.14 6.93 -9.53
N ARG A 184 -20.63 6.98 -8.27
CA ARG A 184 -21.93 7.57 -7.95
C ARG A 184 -21.84 9.09 -8.02
N VAL A 185 -22.14 9.62 -9.21
CA VAL A 185 -22.36 11.05 -9.49
C VAL A 185 -23.70 11.50 -8.92
#